data_AF-A0A401RIS4-F1
#
_entry.id   AF-A0A401RIS4-F1
#
_cell.length_a   1.000
_cell.length_b   1.000
_cell.length_c   1.000
_cell.angle_alpha   90.00
_cell.angle_beta   90.00
_cell.angle_gamma   90.00
#
_symmetry.space_group_name_H-M   'P 1'
#
loop_
_entity.id
_entity.type
_entity.pdbx_description
1 polymer ?
#
loop_
_entity_poly.entity_id
_entity_poly.type
_entity_poly.pdbx_seq_one_letter_code
_entity_poly.pdbx_strand_id
1 'polypeptide(L)'
;MIVFSGFNWVYHLICDIASVNQTESKDGKPGVQNKVKLLEFENAVRYEMMKSFQSPRIYGLHNHYYNLPPSVNEKKTKTLVVFRNPKDNAVSYYHFCQNNPLLPTYSSWDEFFRKYMTG
;
A
#
# COMPACT_ATOMS: atom_id res chain seq x y z
N MET A 1 -8.34 9.80 1.27
CA MET A 1 -7.08 9.07 1.53
C MET A 1 -7.38 7.81 2.36
N ILE A 2 -7.15 6.60 1.84
CA ILE A 2 -7.34 5.34 2.59
C ILE A 2 -5.98 4.89 3.12
N VAL A 3 -5.54 5.41 4.26
CA VAL A 3 -4.28 5.01 4.91
C VAL A 3 -4.61 4.39 6.27
N PHE A 4 -3.71 3.57 6.81
CA PHE A 4 -3.79 2.97 8.16
C PHE A 4 -4.90 1.92 8.37
N SER A 5 -5.44 1.35 7.30
CA SER A 5 -6.47 0.31 7.32
C SER A 5 -5.93 -1.13 7.36
N GLY A 6 -4.64 -1.33 7.66
CA GLY A 6 -4.02 -2.67 7.71
C GLY A 6 -3.21 -3.08 6.48
N PHE A 7 -2.77 -2.12 5.66
CA PHE A 7 -1.99 -2.38 4.44
C PHE A 7 -0.81 -3.34 4.65
N ASN A 8 0.05 -3.10 5.66
CA ASN A 8 1.23 -3.93 5.90
C ASN A 8 0.87 -5.40 6.13
N TRP A 9 -0.13 -5.68 6.96
CA TRP A 9 -0.54 -7.06 7.27
C TRP A 9 -1.06 -7.76 6.01
N VAL A 10 -1.95 -7.12 5.27
CA VAL A 10 -2.52 -7.67 4.04
C VAL A 10 -1.45 -7.85 2.95
N TYR A 11 -0.55 -6.88 2.78
CA TYR A 11 0.55 -6.97 1.81
C TYR A 11 1.42 -8.20 2.07
N HIS A 12 1.85 -8.39 3.32
CA HIS A 12 2.68 -9.54 3.70
C HIS A 12 1.93 -10.87 3.51
N LEU A 13 0.66 -10.94 3.90
CA LEU A 13 -0.18 -12.11 3.66
C LEU A 13 -0.29 -12.46 2.16
N ILE A 14 -0.52 -11.48 1.30
CA ILE A 14 -0.63 -11.71 -0.15
C ILE A 14 0.73 -12.11 -0.75
N CYS A 15 1.84 -11.54 -0.28
CA CYS A 15 3.18 -11.98 -0.67
C CYS A 15 3.44 -13.44 -0.28
N ASP A 16 3.04 -13.85 0.93
CA ASP A 16 3.21 -15.22 1.40
C ASP A 16 2.36 -16.20 0.58
N ILE A 17 1.10 -15.85 0.31
CA ILE A 17 0.23 -16.66 -0.56
C ILE A 17 0.84 -16.77 -1.97
N ALA A 18 1.37 -15.69 -2.53
CA ALA A 18 1.96 -15.70 -3.86
C ALA A 18 3.29 -16.48 -3.93
N SER A 19 4.07 -16.49 -2.85
CA SER A 19 5.35 -17.21 -2.80
C SER A 19 5.14 -18.72 -2.70
N VAL A 20 4.18 -19.18 -1.89
CA VAL A 20 3.81 -20.61 -1.79
C VAL A 20 3.39 -21.17 -3.15
N ASN A 21 2.53 -20.45 -3.88
CA ASN A 21 2.12 -20.85 -5.23
C ASN A 21 3.29 -20.91 -6.22
N GLN A 22 4.34 -20.10 -6.04
CA GLN A 22 5.53 -20.11 -6.89
C GLN A 22 6.48 -21.27 -6.57
N THR A 23 6.59 -21.66 -5.31
CA THR A 23 7.42 -22.80 -4.89
C THR A 23 6.90 -24.14 -5.43
N GLU A 24 5.61 -24.25 -5.69
CA GLU A 24 5.01 -25.44 -6.35
C GLU A 24 5.31 -25.49 -7.86
N SER A 25 5.53 -24.32 -8.50
CA SER A 25 5.94 -24.21 -9.90
C SER A 25 7.47 -24.32 -10.06
N LYS A 26 7.99 -25.54 -9.95
CA LYS A 26 9.24 -26.17 -10.48
C LYS A 26 10.58 -25.42 -10.71
N ASP A 27 10.71 -24.10 -10.63
CA ASP A 27 11.93 -23.39 -11.09
C ASP A 27 12.93 -22.97 -10.00
N GLY A 28 12.68 -23.28 -8.72
CA GLY A 28 13.68 -23.18 -7.64
C GLY A 28 14.28 -21.78 -7.37
N LYS A 29 13.77 -20.73 -8.02
CA LYS A 29 14.22 -19.34 -7.80
C LYS A 29 13.44 -18.75 -6.62
N PRO A 30 14.09 -18.03 -5.70
CA PRO A 30 13.40 -17.37 -4.60
C PRO A 30 12.34 -16.42 -5.15
N GLY A 31 11.09 -16.68 -4.78
CA GLY A 31 9.91 -15.98 -5.26
C GLY A 31 9.97 -14.48 -5.00
N VAL A 32 9.32 -13.74 -5.90
CA VAL A 32 9.30 -12.28 -6.07
C VAL A 32 9.48 -11.48 -4.77
N GLN A 33 10.72 -11.06 -4.47
CA GLN A 33 10.96 -9.96 -3.52
C GLN A 33 10.98 -8.63 -4.26
N ASN A 34 9.80 -8.18 -4.69
CA ASN A 34 9.66 -6.80 -5.14
C ASN A 34 9.97 -5.88 -3.95
N LYS A 35 11.09 -5.16 -4.01
CA LYS A 35 11.47 -4.15 -3.00
C LYS A 35 10.52 -2.96 -2.97
N VAL A 36 9.73 -2.78 -4.04
CA VAL A 36 8.72 -1.73 -4.17
C VAL A 36 7.42 -2.22 -3.53
N LYS A 37 7.04 -1.60 -2.41
CA LYS A 37 5.78 -1.89 -1.70
C LYS A 37 4.67 -0.90 -2.05
N LEU A 38 4.96 0.40 -2.09
CA LEU A 38 3.97 1.46 -2.23
C LEU A 38 4.31 2.37 -3.42
N LEU A 39 3.45 2.43 -4.42
CA LEU A 39 3.73 3.13 -5.69
C LEU A 39 3.86 4.64 -5.51
N GLU A 40 3.05 5.25 -4.66
CA GLU A 40 3.02 6.71 -4.44
C GLU A 40 4.31 7.32 -3.87
N PHE A 41 5.23 6.50 -3.35
CA PHE A 41 6.51 6.96 -2.81
C PHE A 41 7.69 6.68 -3.75
N GLU A 42 7.44 6.10 -4.93
CA GLU A 42 8.48 5.77 -5.90
C GLU A 42 8.74 6.91 -6.89
N ASN A 43 9.95 6.94 -7.44
CA ASN A 43 10.38 7.93 -8.43
C ASN A 43 10.42 7.35 -9.86
N ALA A 44 10.68 8.21 -10.86
CA ALA A 44 10.74 7.83 -12.27
C ALA A 44 11.72 6.67 -12.54
N VAL A 45 12.90 6.69 -11.91
CA VAL A 45 13.92 5.63 -12.07
C VAL A 45 13.36 4.28 -11.60
N ARG A 46 12.67 4.27 -10.46
CA ARG A 46 12.02 3.07 -9.92
C ARG A 46 10.90 2.56 -10.83
N TYR A 47 10.09 3.44 -11.40
CA TYR A 47 9.06 3.04 -12.36
C TYR A 47 9.64 2.38 -13.61
N GLU A 48 10.76 2.88 -14.13
CA GLU A 48 11.44 2.25 -15.27
C GLU A 48 11.98 0.86 -14.90
N MET A 49 12.60 0.72 -13.72
CA MET A 49 13.07 -0.58 -13.23
C MET A 49 11.92 -1.60 -13.10
N MET A 50 10.74 -1.18 -12.64
CA MET A 50 9.58 -2.06 -12.45
C MET A 50 9.05 -2.68 -13.75
N LYS A 51 9.36 -2.10 -14.92
CA LYS A 51 8.96 -2.66 -16.22
C LYS A 51 9.60 -4.02 -16.49
N SER A 52 10.78 -4.29 -15.93
CA SER A 52 11.49 -5.57 -16.08
C SER A 52 11.09 -6.64 -15.07
N PHE A 53 10.24 -6.31 -14.08
CA PHE A 53 9.87 -7.25 -13.02
C PHE A 53 8.96 -8.35 -13.57
N GLN A 54 9.30 -9.59 -13.24
CA GLN A 54 8.50 -10.76 -13.61
C GLN A 54 7.20 -10.82 -12.80
N SER A 55 6.19 -11.49 -13.36
CA SER A 55 4.93 -11.74 -12.66
C SER A 55 5.06 -12.94 -11.72
N PRO A 56 4.26 -13.00 -10.63
CA PRO A 56 3.26 -12.03 -10.22
C PRO A 56 3.86 -10.79 -9.54
N ARG A 57 3.34 -9.60 -9.86
CA ARG A 57 3.76 -8.34 -9.24
C ARG A 57 2.70 -7.88 -8.24
N ILE A 58 3.12 -7.66 -7.00
CA ILE A 58 2.26 -7.18 -5.92
C ILE A 58 2.71 -5.78 -5.55
N TYR A 59 1.78 -4.83 -5.58
CA TYR A 59 2.02 -3.43 -5.23
C TYR A 59 0.86 -2.89 -4.40
N GLY A 60 1.16 -1.90 -3.57
CA GLY A 60 0.21 -1.14 -2.79
C GLY A 60 0.12 0.31 -3.23
N LEU A 61 -1.01 0.93 -2.89
CA LEU A 61 -1.23 2.36 -2.98
C LEU A 61 -2.38 2.79 -2.05
N HIS A 62 -2.41 4.06 -1.67
CA HIS A 62 -3.47 4.67 -0.84
C HIS A 62 -4.33 5.68 -1.61
N ASN A 63 -4.11 5.79 -2.93
CA ASN A 63 -4.84 6.71 -3.82
C ASN A 63 -6.30 6.27 -4.03
N HIS A 64 -7.16 7.23 -4.36
CA HIS A 64 -8.56 6.95 -4.71
C HIS A 64 -8.64 6.18 -6.04
N TYR A 65 -9.62 5.28 -6.14
CA TYR A 65 -9.81 4.42 -7.33
C TYR A 65 -9.88 5.22 -8.63
N TYR A 66 -10.57 6.36 -8.64
CA TYR A 66 -10.71 7.22 -9.82
C TYR A 66 -9.42 7.92 -10.27
N ASN A 67 -8.40 7.95 -9.42
CA ASN A 67 -7.10 8.53 -9.75
C ASN A 67 -6.10 7.47 -10.28
N LEU A 68 -6.53 6.22 -10.43
CA LEU A 68 -5.69 5.15 -10.94
C LEU A 68 -5.46 5.29 -12.45
N PRO A 69 -4.28 4.90 -12.96
CA PRO A 69 -4.05 4.84 -14.40
C PRO A 69 -5.08 3.92 -15.09
N PRO A 70 -5.61 4.30 -16.27
CA PRO A 70 -6.56 3.46 -17.03
C PRO A 70 -6.06 2.04 -17.28
N SER A 71 -4.73 1.89 -17.41
CA SER A 71 -4.07 0.61 -17.62
C SER A 71 -4.33 -0.43 -16.51
N VAL A 72 -4.68 -0.01 -15.30
CA VAL A 72 -5.07 -0.94 -14.20
C VAL A 72 -6.30 -1.75 -14.62
N ASN A 73 -7.30 -1.08 -15.19
CA ASN A 73 -8.54 -1.68 -15.67
C ASN A 73 -8.33 -2.43 -17.00
N GLU A 74 -7.63 -1.82 -17.96
CA GLU A 74 -7.37 -2.42 -19.29
C GLU A 74 -6.61 -3.75 -19.17
N LYS A 75 -5.61 -3.82 -18.27
CA LYS A 75 -4.83 -5.04 -18.02
C LYS A 75 -5.51 -6.01 -17.06
N LYS A 76 -6.75 -5.75 -16.66
CA LYS A 76 -7.55 -6.59 -15.74
C LYS A 76 -6.78 -6.94 -14.46
N THR A 77 -6.12 -5.95 -13.88
CA THR A 77 -5.34 -6.12 -12.65
C THR A 77 -6.28 -6.53 -11.51
N LYS A 78 -5.86 -7.49 -10.67
CA LYS A 78 -6.62 -7.85 -9.47
C LYS A 78 -6.39 -6.79 -8.41
N THR A 79 -7.47 -6.16 -7.94
CA THR A 79 -7.42 -5.12 -6.91
C THR A 79 -8.08 -5.62 -5.63
N LEU A 80 -7.36 -5.52 -4.52
CA LEU A 80 -7.89 -5.76 -3.17
C LEU A 80 -7.92 -4.43 -2.43
N VAL A 81 -9.09 -4.05 -1.92
CA VAL A 81 -9.27 -2.82 -1.13
C VAL A 81 -9.54 -3.21 0.31
N VAL A 82 -8.84 -2.58 1.24
CA VAL A 82 -8.97 -2.83 2.67
C VAL A 82 -9.54 -1.58 3.33
N PHE A 83 -10.69 -1.75 3.96
CA PHE A 83 -11.32 -0.71 4.77
C PHE A 83 -11.23 -1.09 6.24
N ARG A 84 -11.14 -0.06 7.08
CA ARG A 84 -11.20 -0.18 8.53
C ARG A 84 -12.16 0.89 9.05
N ASN A 85 -12.74 0.64 10.21
CA ASN A 85 -13.59 1.63 10.88
C ASN A 85 -12.87 3.00 10.94
N PRO A 86 -13.49 4.08 10.45
CA PRO A 86 -12.83 5.39 10.37
C PRO A 86 -12.40 5.92 11.74
N LYS A 87 -13.09 5.55 12.82
CA LYS A 87 -12.69 5.92 14.19
C LYS A 87 -11.36 5.29 14.58
N ASP A 88 -11.19 4.01 14.26
CA ASP A 88 -9.93 3.29 14.53
C ASP A 88 -8.80 3.78 13.62
N ASN A 89 -9.12 4.12 12.36
CA ASN A 89 -8.16 4.74 11.44
C ASN A 89 -7.66 6.08 11.95
N ALA A 90 -8.56 6.94 12.47
CA ALA A 90 -8.20 8.24 13.02
C ALA A 90 -7.18 8.09 14.16
N VAL A 91 -7.46 7.21 15.13
CA VAL A 91 -6.56 6.93 16.25
C VAL A 91 -5.20 6.41 15.76
N SER A 92 -5.21 5.44 14.84
CA SER A 92 -3.98 4.89 14.26
C SER A 92 -3.16 5.95 13.53
N TYR A 93 -3.80 6.85 12.78
CA TYR A 93 -3.11 7.89 12.03
C TYR A 93 -2.52 8.95 12.95
N TYR A 94 -3.24 9.37 13.99
CA TYR A 94 -2.74 10.31 14.98
C TYR A 94 -1.41 9.84 15.58
N HIS A 95 -1.36 8.60 16.08
CA HIS A 95 -0.13 8.06 16.67
C HIS A 95 0.97 7.85 15.64
N PHE A 96 0.62 7.53 14.39
CA PHE A 96 1.62 7.44 13.32
C PHE A 96 2.25 8.79 13.00
N CYS A 97 1.46 9.87 12.96
CA CYS A 97 1.95 11.23 12.80
C CYS A 97 2.94 11.63 13.91
N GLN A 98 2.63 11.32 15.17
CA GLN A 98 3.51 11.66 16.30
C GLN A 98 4.87 10.94 16.24
N ASN A 99 4.90 9.73 15.65
CA ASN A 99 6.10 8.91 15.57
C ASN A 99 6.85 9.02 14.23
N ASN A 100 6.34 9.80 13.28
CA ASN A 100 6.94 9.93 11.96
C ASN A 100 7.31 11.39 11.66
N PRO A 101 8.61 11.73 11.64
CA PRO A 101 9.06 13.11 11.45
C PRO A 101 8.77 13.68 10.06
N LEU A 102 8.39 12.84 9.08
CA LEU A 102 7.99 13.27 7.74
C LEU A 102 6.53 13.69 7.65
N LEU A 103 5.76 13.54 8.74
CA LEU A 103 4.35 13.88 8.81
C LEU A 103 4.11 15.09 9.72
N PRO A 104 2.95 15.76 9.59
CA PRO A 104 2.58 16.82 10.50
C PRO A 104 2.50 16.32 11.94
N THR A 105 3.11 17.05 12.86
CA THR A 105 2.92 16.87 14.30
C THR A 105 1.68 17.65 14.74
N TYR A 106 0.87 17.04 15.59
CA TYR A 106 -0.32 17.68 16.18
C TYR A 106 -0.10 17.93 17.65
N SER A 107 -0.54 19.08 18.14
CA SER A 107 -0.37 19.44 19.56
C SER A 107 -1.28 18.62 20.48
N SER A 108 -2.41 18.14 19.98
CA SER A 108 -3.40 17.36 20.73
C SER A 108 -4.24 16.46 19.81
N TRP A 109 -4.94 15.50 20.42
CA TRP A 109 -5.92 14.65 19.73
C TRP A 109 -7.06 15.48 19.13
N ASP A 110 -7.60 16.45 19.86
CA ASP A 110 -8.75 17.24 19.39
C ASP A 110 -8.40 18.09 18.16
N GLU A 111 -7.20 18.65 18.12
CA GLU A 111 -6.70 19.38 16.95
C GLU A 111 -6.59 18.46 15.72
N PHE A 112 -5.99 17.28 15.91
CA PHE A 112 -5.89 16.26 14.86
C PHE A 112 -7.28 15.81 14.40
N PHE A 113 -8.16 15.45 15.32
CA PHE A 113 -9.45 14.85 15.01
C PHE A 113 -10.34 15.84 14.24
N ARG A 114 -10.32 17.13 14.62
CA ARG A 114 -11.03 18.17 13.87
C ARG A 114 -10.54 18.28 12.43
N LYS A 115 -9.22 18.20 12.19
CA LYS A 115 -8.63 18.20 10.84
C LYS A 115 -8.93 16.90 10.09
N TYR A 116 -8.89 15.75 10.76
CA TYR A 116 -9.25 14.47 10.15
C TYR A 116 -10.68 14.45 9.62
N MET A 117 -11.62 15.06 10.36
CA MET A 117 -13.03 15.13 10.00
C MET A 117 -13.33 16.06 8.82
N THR A 118 -12.43 16.97 8.44
CA THR A 118 -12.63 17.87 7.28
C THR A 118 -12.25 17.23 5.94
N GLY A 119 -11.70 16.01 5.96
CA GLY A 119 -11.14 15.34 4.78
C GLY A 119 -9.75 15.84 4.41
#